data_AF-A0A843J4F4-F1
#
_entry.id   AF-A0A843J4F4-F1
#
_cell.length_a   1.000
_cell.length_b   1.000
_cell.length_c   1.000
_cell.angle_alpha   90.00
_cell.angle_beta   90.00
_cell.angle_gamma   90.00
#
_symmetry.space_group_name_H-M   'P 1'
#
loop_
_entity.id
_entity.type
_entity.pdbx_description
1 polymer ?
#
loop_
_entity_poly.entity_id
_entity_poly.type
_entity_poly.pdbx_seq_one_letter_code
_entity_poly.pdbx_strand_id
1 'polypeptide(L)'
;MSSFDTLCKKIEEMDPDKFAQLFNEKSVDVISKLSSLTADGKDGVYIYMEFILASVSADGKLSPNEYLLLKPIFDQIAEKETTYEDGIEMFNAMGLNKPGAYQKVIDLMVDIFGMVDEKLKDDIILICLLVCGIDGEITEDEKKWIKQLIEPLQLEIDPMEYINGFLDKAGVFTLATTCRDQPRMRVLGLKILLDGKIYFAVGTFKDVYKQLQANPKCEILASVGTDFIRWDGKAVFNDDPRLMAVVENIMPQLAAMYKEMGWTLGFFTLEGGSAEFVSVSNEKIKIF
;
A
#
# COMPACT_ATOMS: atom_id res chain seq x y z
N MET A 1 -6.43 -3.87 18.02
CA MET A 1 -4.99 -3.66 17.79
C MET A 1 -4.77 -3.98 16.33
N SER A 2 -4.32 -3.01 15.53
CA SER A 2 -4.04 -3.26 14.11
C SER A 2 -2.85 -4.23 13.97
N SER A 3 -2.64 -4.77 12.76
CA SER A 3 -1.45 -5.57 12.44
C SER A 3 -0.16 -4.77 12.70
N PHE A 4 -0.19 -3.47 12.41
CA PHE A 4 0.90 -2.53 12.67
C PHE A 4 1.17 -2.34 14.17
N ASP A 5 0.14 -2.11 14.99
CA ASP A 5 0.31 -1.98 16.44
C ASP A 5 0.85 -3.27 17.07
N THR A 6 0.52 -4.43 16.50
CA THR A 6 1.06 -5.72 16.92
C THR A 6 2.54 -5.87 16.57
N LEU A 7 2.95 -5.34 15.42
CA LEU A 7 4.36 -5.31 15.02
C LEU A 7 5.16 -4.37 15.92
N CYS A 8 4.67 -3.16 16.20
CA CYS A 8 5.31 -2.21 17.10
C CYS A 8 5.60 -2.86 18.46
N LYS A 9 4.60 -3.51 19.07
CA LYS A 9 4.78 -4.24 20.33
C LYS A 9 5.85 -5.31 20.28
N LYS A 10 5.96 -6.05 19.17
CA LYS A 10 7.01 -7.06 19.01
C LYS A 10 8.41 -6.46 18.93
N ILE A 11 8.53 -5.24 18.42
CA ILE A 11 9.80 -4.50 18.39
C ILE A 11 10.12 -3.97 19.79
N GLU A 12 9.15 -3.34 20.45
CA GLU A 12 9.28 -2.84 21.83
C GLU A 12 9.69 -3.95 22.81
N GLU A 13 9.14 -5.16 22.65
CA GLU A 13 9.44 -6.34 23.48
C GLU A 13 10.65 -7.16 22.95
N MET A 14 11.39 -6.68 21.95
CA MET A 14 12.48 -7.43 21.33
C MET A 14 13.72 -7.47 22.24
N ASP A 15 14.32 -8.65 22.34
CA ASP A 15 15.61 -8.83 23.02
C ASP A 15 16.73 -8.01 22.34
N PRO A 16 17.60 -7.30 23.10
CA PRO A 16 18.63 -6.43 22.53
C PRO A 16 19.63 -7.12 21.59
N ASP A 17 20.02 -8.38 21.87
CA ASP A 17 20.96 -9.10 21.01
C ASP A 17 20.29 -9.45 19.68
N LYS A 18 19.02 -9.87 19.75
CA LYS A 18 18.20 -10.14 18.56
C LYS A 18 17.95 -8.87 17.75
N PHE A 19 17.69 -7.75 18.43
CA PHE A 19 17.56 -6.44 17.81
C PHE A 19 18.83 -6.08 17.05
N ALA A 20 19.99 -6.13 17.70
CA ALA A 20 21.26 -5.78 17.09
C ALA A 20 21.60 -6.68 15.91
N GLN A 21 21.36 -7.99 16.02
CA GLN A 21 21.56 -8.92 14.91
C GLN A 21 20.68 -8.57 13.70
N LEU A 22 19.37 -8.40 13.93
CA LEU A 22 18.41 -8.09 12.87
C LEU A 22 18.71 -6.74 12.22
N PHE A 23 18.98 -5.71 13.03
CA PHE A 23 19.33 -4.38 12.56
C PHE A 23 20.57 -4.42 11.68
N ASN A 24 21.66 -5.07 12.11
CA ASN A 24 22.89 -5.17 11.34
C ASN A 24 22.71 -5.94 10.02
N GLU A 25 22.03 -7.09 10.06
CA GLU A 25 21.74 -7.90 8.87
C GLU A 25 20.96 -7.08 7.83
N LYS A 26 19.88 -6.43 8.26
CA LYS A 26 19.05 -5.61 7.38
C LYS A 26 19.77 -4.37 6.87
N SER A 27 20.56 -3.72 7.71
CA SER A 27 21.36 -2.55 7.32
C SER A 27 22.31 -2.89 6.16
N VAL A 28 23.03 -4.02 6.26
CA VAL A 28 23.94 -4.46 5.19
C VAL A 28 23.19 -4.71 3.88
N ASP A 29 22.07 -5.42 3.93
CA ASP A 29 21.25 -5.74 2.76
C ASP A 29 20.68 -4.46 2.09
N VAL A 30 20.14 -3.55 2.90
CA VAL A 30 19.53 -2.30 2.42
C VAL A 30 20.59 -1.40 1.81
N ILE A 31 21.72 -1.16 2.50
CA ILE A 31 22.82 -0.34 1.98
C ILE A 31 23.32 -0.92 0.65
N SER A 32 23.52 -2.24 0.58
CA SER A 32 24.02 -2.89 -0.64
C SER A 32 23.09 -2.68 -1.83
N LYS A 33 21.78 -2.90 -1.63
CA LYS A 33 20.79 -2.73 -2.71
C LYS A 33 20.61 -1.26 -3.09
N LEU A 34 20.53 -0.34 -2.12
CA LEU A 34 20.46 1.09 -2.41
C LEU A 34 21.69 1.58 -3.18
N SER A 35 22.88 1.14 -2.80
CA SER A 35 24.12 1.49 -3.50
C SER A 35 24.11 1.01 -4.96
N SER A 36 23.51 -0.16 -5.23
CA SER A 36 23.40 -0.70 -6.59
C SER A 36 22.45 0.08 -7.51
N LEU A 37 21.53 0.87 -6.95
CA LEU A 37 20.59 1.70 -7.70
C LEU A 37 21.19 3.04 -8.12
N THR A 38 22.31 3.44 -7.50
CA THR A 38 22.94 4.74 -7.70
C THR A 38 24.22 4.61 -8.52
N ALA A 39 24.44 5.51 -9.48
CA ALA A 39 25.52 5.38 -10.45
C ALA A 39 26.94 5.43 -9.84
N ASP A 40 27.09 5.94 -8.62
CA ASP A 40 28.38 6.09 -7.93
C ASP A 40 28.50 5.32 -6.60
N GLY A 41 27.43 4.65 -6.15
CA GLY A 41 27.36 3.90 -4.89
C GLY A 41 27.46 4.73 -3.60
N LYS A 42 27.83 6.01 -3.68
CA LYS A 42 27.94 6.91 -2.52
C LYS A 42 26.58 7.47 -2.12
N ASP A 43 25.70 7.64 -3.10
CA ASP A 43 24.31 8.04 -2.88
C ASP A 43 23.55 6.98 -2.07
N GLY A 44 23.85 5.68 -2.21
CA GLY A 44 23.15 4.62 -1.48
C GLY A 44 23.35 4.63 0.03
N VAL A 45 24.59 4.85 0.49
CA VAL A 45 24.89 5.05 1.91
C VAL A 45 24.24 6.34 2.40
N TYR A 46 24.30 7.41 1.62
CA TYR A 46 23.68 8.69 1.98
C TYR A 46 22.16 8.55 2.16
N ILE A 47 21.48 7.91 1.20
CA ILE A 47 20.04 7.62 1.26
C ILE A 47 19.70 6.79 2.50
N TYR A 48 20.48 5.74 2.78
CA TYR A 48 20.30 4.95 3.99
C TYR A 48 20.41 5.82 5.25
N MET A 49 21.39 6.71 5.32
CA MET A 49 21.56 7.62 6.46
C MET A 49 20.40 8.59 6.62
N GLU A 50 19.83 9.07 5.52
CA GLU A 50 18.62 9.90 5.56
C GLU A 50 17.45 9.16 6.22
N PHE A 51 17.26 7.85 5.94
CA PHE A 51 16.22 7.03 6.59
C PHE A 51 16.42 6.92 8.10
N ILE A 52 17.66 6.71 8.54
CA ILE A 52 17.99 6.64 9.97
C ILE A 52 17.73 7.99 10.66
N LEU A 53 18.19 9.10 10.07
CA LEU A 53 17.99 10.44 10.62
C LEU A 53 16.50 10.83 10.68
N ALA A 54 15.73 10.48 9.64
CA ALA A 54 14.30 10.71 9.61
C ALA A 54 13.55 9.90 10.69
N SER A 55 14.00 8.67 10.96
CA SER A 55 13.43 7.81 12.01
C SER A 55 13.67 8.40 13.39
N VAL A 56 14.92 8.78 13.70
CA VAL A 56 15.28 9.40 14.99
C VAL A 56 14.58 10.75 15.19
N SER A 57 14.36 11.52 14.12
CA SER A 57 13.69 12.82 14.21
C SER A 57 12.17 12.77 14.26
N ALA A 58 11.57 11.57 14.19
CA ALA A 58 10.13 11.41 14.00
C ALA A 58 9.30 11.99 15.16
N ASP A 59 9.77 11.89 16.41
CA ASP A 59 9.12 12.52 17.57
C ASP A 59 9.75 13.88 17.96
N GLY A 60 10.79 14.31 17.25
CA GLY A 60 11.53 15.55 17.47
C GLY A 60 12.40 15.55 18.72
N LYS A 61 12.68 14.39 19.32
CA LYS A 61 13.61 14.22 20.44
C LYS A 61 14.75 13.31 20.02
N LEU A 62 15.82 13.38 20.77
CA LEU A 62 16.96 12.48 20.63
C LEU A 62 17.10 11.75 21.95
N SER A 63 17.00 10.44 21.92
CA SER A 63 17.23 9.58 23.08
C SER A 63 18.72 9.23 23.23
N PRO A 64 19.15 8.69 24.39
CA PRO A 64 20.51 8.19 24.55
C PRO A 64 20.89 7.08 23.56
N ASN A 65 19.99 6.15 23.26
CA ASN A 65 20.31 5.03 22.36
C ASN A 65 20.28 5.45 20.89
N GLU A 66 19.39 6.36 20.50
CA GLU A 66 19.40 6.99 19.18
C GLU A 66 20.67 7.83 18.98
N TYR A 67 21.10 8.56 20.02
CA TYR A 67 22.37 9.26 20.01
C TYR A 67 23.54 8.30 19.77
N LEU A 68 23.58 7.15 20.45
CA LEU A 68 24.64 6.16 20.22
C LEU A 68 24.66 5.64 18.78
N LEU A 69 23.50 5.51 18.15
CA LEU A 69 23.39 5.14 16.73
C LEU A 69 23.95 6.23 15.81
N LEU A 70 23.68 7.50 16.09
CA LEU A 70 24.14 8.65 15.29
C LEU A 70 25.55 9.13 15.65
N LYS A 71 26.09 8.72 16.81
CA LYS A 71 27.36 9.20 17.35
C LYS A 71 28.51 9.16 16.35
N PRO A 72 28.73 8.10 15.55
CA PRO A 72 29.81 8.10 14.55
C PRO A 72 29.73 9.28 13.56
N ILE A 73 28.51 9.69 13.21
CA ILE A 73 28.25 10.80 12.29
C ILE A 73 28.48 12.13 13.00
N PHE A 74 27.97 12.27 14.22
CA PHE A 74 28.17 13.49 15.01
C PHE A 74 29.65 13.71 15.30
N ASP A 75 30.39 12.65 15.62
CA ASP A 75 31.84 12.72 15.84
C ASP A 75 32.58 13.14 14.57
N GLN A 76 32.16 12.61 13.41
CA GLN A 76 32.73 12.98 12.13
C GLN A 76 32.44 14.43 11.76
N ILE A 77 31.20 14.92 11.98
CA ILE A 77 30.80 16.30 11.67
C ILE A 77 31.48 17.30 12.61
N ALA A 78 31.59 16.96 13.90
CA ALA A 78 32.19 17.82 14.91
C ALA A 78 33.73 17.76 14.92
N GLU A 79 34.32 16.81 14.18
CA GLU A 79 35.76 16.48 14.20
C GLU A 79 36.30 16.23 15.62
N LYS A 80 35.44 15.73 16.53
CA LYS A 80 35.76 15.41 17.93
C LYS A 80 34.86 14.28 18.43
N GLU A 81 35.25 13.64 19.52
CA GLU A 81 34.33 12.77 20.26
C GLU A 81 33.26 13.65 20.93
N THR A 82 32.01 13.49 20.51
CA THR A 82 30.85 14.21 21.03
C THR A 82 30.32 13.56 22.31
N THR A 83 29.75 14.37 23.20
CA THR A 83 28.91 13.89 24.31
C THR A 83 27.44 13.84 23.91
N TYR A 84 26.58 13.28 24.76
CA TYR A 84 25.14 13.31 24.52
C TYR A 84 24.59 14.74 24.47
N GLU A 85 25.10 15.64 25.31
CA GLU A 85 24.76 17.06 25.27
C GLU A 85 25.17 17.72 23.96
N ASP A 86 26.39 17.43 23.46
CA ASP A 86 26.81 17.87 22.12
C ASP A 86 25.84 17.34 21.05
N GLY A 87 25.43 16.07 21.15
CA GLY A 87 24.46 15.44 20.25
C GLY A 87 23.10 16.15 20.24
N ILE A 88 22.57 16.54 21.40
CA ILE A 88 21.32 17.32 21.50
C ILE A 88 21.49 18.70 20.84
N GLU A 89 22.60 19.40 21.09
CA GLU A 89 22.87 20.69 20.46
C GLU A 89 22.93 20.57 18.94
N MET A 90 23.63 19.57 18.43
CA MET A 90 23.74 19.28 17.00
C MET A 90 22.37 18.90 16.40
N PHE A 91 21.61 18.05 17.06
CA PHE A 91 20.26 17.65 16.65
C PHE A 91 19.34 18.85 16.49
N ASN A 92 19.35 19.76 17.46
CA ASN A 92 18.58 21.01 17.41
C ASN A 92 19.10 21.96 16.32
N ALA A 93 20.42 22.08 16.16
CA ALA A 93 21.04 22.96 15.16
C ALA A 93 20.75 22.51 13.72
N MET A 94 20.67 21.20 13.50
CA MET A 94 20.26 20.59 12.22
C MET A 94 18.75 20.71 11.96
N GLY A 95 17.97 21.10 12.98
CA GLY A 95 16.52 21.22 12.88
C GLY A 95 15.78 19.88 12.98
N LEU A 96 16.45 18.82 13.43
CA LEU A 96 15.88 17.49 13.66
C LEU A 96 14.83 17.48 14.78
N ASN A 97 14.83 18.51 15.64
CA ASN A 97 13.82 18.70 16.68
C ASN A 97 12.50 19.36 16.20
N LYS A 98 12.39 19.70 14.92
CA LYS A 98 11.21 20.35 14.35
C LYS A 98 10.42 19.35 13.50
N PRO A 99 9.24 18.92 13.97
CA PRO A 99 8.32 18.11 13.16
C PRO A 99 8.01 18.85 11.85
N GLY A 100 8.44 18.30 10.71
CA GLY A 100 8.19 18.85 9.36
C GLY A 100 9.38 19.48 8.64
N ALA A 101 10.55 19.66 9.28
CA ALA A 101 11.77 20.08 8.58
C ALA A 101 12.22 19.08 7.49
N TYR A 102 11.78 17.83 7.63
CA TYR A 102 12.14 16.69 6.79
C TYR A 102 11.03 16.28 5.81
N GLN A 103 10.00 17.10 5.59
CA GLN A 103 8.97 16.78 4.58
C GLN A 103 9.59 16.54 3.19
N LYS A 104 10.62 17.30 2.83
CA LYS A 104 11.37 17.09 1.57
C LYS A 104 12.16 15.79 1.54
N VAL A 105 12.62 15.32 2.70
CA VAL A 105 13.30 14.03 2.83
C VAL A 105 12.28 12.90 2.72
N ILE A 106 11.09 13.06 3.31
CA ILE A 106 9.95 12.15 3.09
C ILE A 106 9.58 12.10 1.60
N ASP A 107 9.48 13.25 0.92
CA ASP A 107 9.15 13.29 -0.52
C ASP A 107 10.23 12.55 -1.34
N LEU A 108 11.52 12.78 -1.06
CA LEU A 108 12.63 12.06 -1.69
C LEU A 108 12.60 10.54 -1.38
N MET A 109 12.23 10.17 -0.16
CA MET A 109 12.10 8.77 0.25
C MET A 109 10.95 8.06 -0.48
N VAL A 110 9.82 8.75 -0.67
CA VAL A 110 8.69 8.26 -1.46
C VAL A 110 9.10 8.07 -2.92
N ASP A 111 9.84 9.01 -3.51
CA ASP A 111 10.37 8.88 -4.87
C ASP A 111 11.29 7.65 -5.01
N ILE A 112 12.15 7.41 -4.01
CA ILE A 112 13.03 6.23 -3.95
C ILE A 112 12.21 4.96 -3.80
N PHE A 113 11.16 4.98 -2.98
CA PHE A 113 10.26 3.83 -2.80
C PHE A 113 9.56 3.45 -4.12
N GLY A 114 9.25 4.41 -5.00
CA GLY A 114 8.75 4.10 -6.34
C GLY A 114 9.73 3.35 -7.25
N MET A 115 11.04 3.36 -6.92
CA MET A 115 12.11 2.76 -7.72
C MET A 115 12.62 1.42 -7.18
N VAL A 116 12.28 1.05 -5.94
CA VAL A 116 12.78 -0.17 -5.28
C VAL A 116 11.76 -1.31 -5.29
N ASP A 117 12.24 -2.56 -5.22
CA ASP A 117 11.36 -3.72 -5.10
C ASP A 117 10.68 -3.80 -3.71
N GLU A 118 9.52 -4.48 -3.65
CA GLU A 118 8.72 -4.62 -2.42
C GLU A 118 9.51 -5.17 -1.23
N LYS A 119 10.46 -6.08 -1.47
CA LYS A 119 11.29 -6.65 -0.40
C LYS A 119 12.22 -5.60 0.19
N LEU A 120 12.84 -4.76 -0.65
CA LEU A 120 13.67 -3.66 -0.19
C LEU A 120 12.85 -2.60 0.56
N LYS A 121 11.61 -2.34 0.14
CA LYS A 121 10.69 -1.46 0.90
C LYS A 121 10.44 -1.99 2.31
N ASP A 122 10.05 -3.26 2.41
CA ASP A 122 9.80 -3.93 3.70
C ASP A 122 11.03 -3.88 4.60
N ASP A 123 12.22 -4.13 4.03
CA ASP A 123 13.49 -4.07 4.76
C ASP A 123 13.79 -2.65 5.27
N ILE A 124 13.54 -1.59 4.47
CA ILE A 124 13.74 -0.19 4.90
C ILE A 124 12.75 0.20 6.00
N ILE A 125 11.47 -0.13 5.85
CA ILE A 125 10.43 0.17 6.85
C ILE A 125 10.76 -0.55 8.17
N LEU A 126 11.22 -1.80 8.10
CA LEU A 126 11.62 -2.56 9.27
C LEU A 126 12.80 -1.89 9.98
N ILE A 127 13.81 -1.40 9.26
CA ILE A 127 14.93 -0.66 9.85
C ILE A 127 14.44 0.60 10.54
N CYS A 128 13.62 1.41 9.86
CA CYS A 128 13.08 2.64 10.43
C CYS A 128 12.30 2.36 11.73
N LEU A 129 11.49 1.30 11.73
CA LEU A 129 10.72 0.87 12.90
C LEU A 129 11.62 0.36 14.03
N LEU A 130 12.71 -0.34 13.70
CA LEU A 130 13.71 -0.75 14.68
C LEU A 130 14.37 0.46 15.33
N VAL A 131 14.74 1.49 14.54
CA VAL A 131 15.33 2.72 15.08
C VAL A 131 14.38 3.40 16.06
N CYS A 132 13.12 3.61 15.68
CA CYS A 132 12.12 4.20 16.57
C CYS A 132 11.85 3.35 17.84
N GLY A 133 12.03 2.03 17.75
CA GLY A 133 11.84 1.12 18.88
C GLY A 133 13.09 0.87 19.71
N ILE A 134 14.22 1.54 19.44
CA ILE A 134 15.52 1.22 20.05
C ILE A 134 15.52 1.39 21.57
N ASP A 135 14.65 2.26 22.10
CA ASP A 135 14.48 2.50 23.53
C ASP A 135 13.44 1.60 24.20
N GLY A 136 12.85 0.66 23.44
CA GLY A 136 11.80 -0.24 23.93
C GLY A 136 10.41 0.40 24.01
N GLU A 137 10.24 1.61 23.49
CA GLU A 137 8.95 2.29 23.36
C GLU A 137 8.90 3.00 22.00
N ILE A 138 7.81 2.81 21.25
CA ILE A 138 7.55 3.55 20.02
C ILE A 138 6.41 4.53 20.30
N THR A 139 6.72 5.82 20.23
CA THR A 139 5.78 6.92 20.47
C THR A 139 4.67 6.98 19.42
N GLU A 140 3.57 7.68 19.72
CA GLU A 140 2.50 7.87 18.74
C GLU A 140 2.94 8.74 17.54
N ASP A 141 3.89 9.64 17.74
CA ASP A 141 4.45 10.46 16.66
C ASP A 141 5.34 9.64 15.73
N GLU A 142 6.18 8.74 16.27
CA GLU A 142 6.93 7.75 15.47
C GLU A 142 6.02 6.79 14.74
N LYS A 143 4.97 6.27 15.41
CA LYS A 143 3.96 5.44 14.73
C LYS A 143 3.29 6.20 13.61
N LYS A 144 2.98 7.48 13.79
CA LYS A 144 2.39 8.32 12.76
C LYS A 144 3.37 8.54 11.61
N TRP A 145 4.65 8.74 11.88
CA TRP A 145 5.68 8.91 10.86
C TRP A 145 5.97 7.62 10.08
N ILE A 146 6.12 6.47 10.77
CA ILE A 146 6.23 5.16 10.10
C ILE A 146 4.98 4.87 9.30
N LYS A 147 3.79 5.21 9.85
CA LYS A 147 2.56 5.17 9.08
C LYS A 147 2.65 6.10 7.88
N GLN A 148 3.24 7.29 7.95
CA GLN A 148 3.53 8.11 6.77
C GLN A 148 4.60 7.56 5.84
N LEU A 149 5.28 6.46 6.13
CA LEU A 149 6.04 5.71 5.13
C LEU A 149 5.18 4.58 4.54
N ILE A 150 4.34 3.95 5.37
CA ILE A 150 3.40 2.89 4.99
C ILE A 150 2.13 3.43 4.29
N GLU A 151 1.72 4.66 4.55
CA GLU A 151 0.46 5.31 4.15
C GLU A 151 0.57 6.00 2.81
N PRO A 152 1.69 6.67 2.42
CA PRO A 152 1.99 6.89 1.01
C PRO A 152 2.06 5.57 0.25
N LEU A 153 2.41 4.47 0.93
CA LEU A 153 2.35 3.10 0.42
C LEU A 153 0.93 2.48 0.45
N GLN A 154 -0.04 3.04 1.21
CA GLN A 154 -1.48 2.82 0.99
C GLN A 154 -2.04 3.77 -0.08
N LEU A 155 -1.23 4.73 -0.53
CA LEU A 155 -1.50 5.69 -1.59
C LEU A 155 -0.74 5.35 -2.90
N GLU A 156 -0.23 4.12 -3.04
CA GLU A 156 0.27 3.60 -4.32
C GLU A 156 -0.29 2.23 -4.73
N ILE A 157 -1.42 1.82 -4.14
CA ILE A 157 -2.41 1.04 -4.89
C ILE A 157 -3.77 1.62 -4.55
N ASP A 158 -4.33 2.40 -5.46
CA ASP A 158 -5.73 2.83 -5.35
C ASP A 158 -6.59 1.60 -4.98
N PRO A 159 -7.52 1.69 -4.01
CA PRO A 159 -8.37 0.56 -3.64
C PRO A 159 -8.98 -0.19 -4.84
N MET A 160 -9.31 0.52 -5.91
CA MET A 160 -9.80 -0.07 -7.15
C MET A 160 -8.68 -0.70 -7.98
N GLU A 161 -7.46 -0.17 -8.00
CA GLU A 161 -6.30 -0.86 -8.58
C GLU A 161 -6.00 -2.18 -7.87
N TYR A 162 -6.10 -2.24 -6.54
CA TYR A 162 -5.85 -3.45 -5.76
C TYR A 162 -6.89 -4.52 -6.07
N ILE A 163 -8.17 -4.12 -6.03
CA ILE A 163 -9.28 -4.99 -6.41
C ILE A 163 -9.13 -5.42 -7.87
N ASN A 164 -8.81 -4.51 -8.79
CA ASN A 164 -8.63 -4.82 -10.20
C ASN A 164 -7.53 -5.87 -10.42
N GLY A 165 -6.37 -5.70 -9.76
CA GLY A 165 -5.26 -6.65 -9.83
C GLY A 165 -5.61 -8.04 -9.30
N PHE A 166 -6.44 -8.14 -8.25
CA PHE A 166 -6.95 -9.44 -7.80
C PHE A 166 -7.93 -10.05 -8.79
N LEU A 167 -8.83 -9.25 -9.36
CA LEU A 167 -9.76 -9.69 -10.40
C LEU A 167 -9.06 -10.10 -11.70
N ASP A 168 -7.90 -9.50 -12.03
CA ASP A 168 -7.02 -9.94 -13.12
C ASP A 168 -6.47 -11.34 -12.87
N LYS A 169 -5.95 -11.59 -11.65
CA LYS A 169 -5.46 -12.92 -11.25
C LYS A 169 -6.56 -13.98 -11.21
N ALA A 170 -7.76 -13.61 -10.76
CA ALA A 170 -8.91 -14.52 -10.73
C ALA A 170 -9.39 -14.89 -12.15
N GLY A 171 -9.19 -13.99 -13.13
CA GLY A 171 -9.59 -14.12 -14.54
C GLY A 171 -11.10 -14.02 -14.77
N VAL A 172 -11.89 -14.66 -13.91
CA VAL A 172 -13.35 -14.58 -13.88
C VAL A 172 -13.86 -14.31 -12.47
N PHE A 173 -15.06 -13.76 -12.39
CA PHE A 173 -15.72 -13.43 -11.13
C PHE A 173 -17.21 -13.71 -11.22
N THR A 174 -17.83 -14.00 -10.08
CA THR A 174 -19.25 -14.33 -9.98
C THR A 174 -20.04 -13.11 -9.51
N LEU A 175 -21.02 -12.70 -10.29
CA LEU A 175 -21.97 -11.65 -9.91
C LEU A 175 -23.23 -12.27 -9.31
N ALA A 176 -23.51 -11.97 -8.05
CA ALA A 176 -24.75 -12.29 -7.37
C ALA A 176 -25.76 -11.14 -7.52
N THR A 177 -27.01 -11.49 -7.86
CA THR A 177 -28.16 -10.56 -7.91
C THR A 177 -29.39 -11.27 -7.35
N THR A 178 -30.50 -10.54 -7.23
CA THR A 178 -31.79 -11.12 -6.84
C THR A 178 -32.81 -10.97 -7.96
N CYS A 179 -33.60 -12.02 -8.20
CA CYS A 179 -34.84 -11.93 -8.97
C CYS A 179 -36.01 -12.12 -8.00
N ARG A 180 -36.57 -10.99 -7.53
CA ARG A 180 -37.50 -10.98 -6.38
C ARG A 180 -36.81 -11.60 -5.16
N ASP A 181 -37.36 -12.68 -4.62
CA ASP A 181 -36.85 -13.44 -3.48
C ASP A 181 -35.81 -14.51 -3.86
N GLN A 182 -35.62 -14.81 -5.15
CA GLN A 182 -34.69 -15.83 -5.62
C GLN A 182 -33.28 -15.25 -5.88
N PRO A 183 -32.23 -15.70 -5.17
CA PRO A 183 -30.85 -15.39 -5.52
C PRO A 183 -30.47 -15.95 -6.89
N ARG A 184 -29.66 -15.21 -7.63
CA ARG A 184 -29.13 -15.59 -8.94
C ARG A 184 -27.64 -15.29 -8.98
N MET A 185 -26.88 -16.15 -9.64
CA MET A 185 -25.44 -16.01 -9.82
C MET A 185 -25.07 -16.27 -11.28
N ARG A 186 -24.00 -15.65 -11.75
CA ARG A 186 -23.42 -15.90 -13.07
C ARG A 186 -21.96 -15.47 -13.08
N VAL A 187 -21.18 -16.10 -13.95
CA VAL A 187 -19.79 -15.76 -14.18
C VAL A 187 -19.70 -14.60 -15.18
N LEU A 188 -18.87 -13.62 -14.86
CA LEU A 188 -18.45 -12.51 -15.70
C LEU A 188 -16.92 -12.51 -15.81
N GLY A 189 -16.39 -11.83 -16.83
CA GLY A 189 -14.95 -11.67 -17.02
C GLY A 189 -14.53 -10.31 -17.59
N LEU A 190 -15.47 -9.52 -18.11
CA LEU A 190 -15.18 -8.17 -18.60
C LEU A 190 -15.22 -7.19 -17.43
N LYS A 191 -14.08 -6.57 -17.17
CA LYS A 191 -13.91 -5.40 -16.29
C LYS A 191 -13.05 -4.35 -16.99
N ILE A 192 -13.26 -3.08 -16.64
CA ILE A 192 -12.48 -1.94 -17.15
C ILE A 192 -12.17 -1.02 -15.97
N LEU A 193 -10.90 -0.78 -15.69
CA LEU A 193 -10.48 0.26 -14.76
C LEU A 193 -10.35 1.59 -15.53
N LEU A 194 -11.10 2.61 -15.14
CA LEU A 194 -11.06 3.94 -15.76
C LEU A 194 -11.38 5.01 -14.71
N ASP A 195 -10.55 6.05 -14.63
CA ASP A 195 -10.69 7.18 -13.70
C ASP A 195 -10.96 6.76 -12.24
N GLY A 196 -10.21 5.77 -11.74
CA GLY A 196 -10.34 5.27 -10.35
C GLY A 196 -11.64 4.50 -10.08
N LYS A 197 -12.31 3.98 -11.13
CA LYS A 197 -13.49 3.12 -11.00
C LYS A 197 -13.36 1.85 -11.82
N ILE A 198 -13.88 0.73 -11.29
CA ILE A 198 -14.04 -0.51 -12.05
C ILE A 198 -15.45 -0.58 -12.62
N TYR A 199 -15.51 -0.65 -13.95
CA TYR A 199 -16.72 -0.88 -14.72
C TYR A 199 -16.85 -2.35 -15.08
N PHE A 200 -18.04 -2.89 -14.85
CA PHE A 200 -18.48 -4.20 -15.30
C PHE A 200 -19.50 -4.03 -16.42
N ALA A 201 -19.72 -5.05 -17.24
CA ALA A 201 -20.67 -4.96 -18.35
C ALA A 201 -21.56 -6.19 -18.46
N VAL A 202 -22.84 -5.95 -18.78
CA VAL A 202 -23.82 -6.98 -19.12
C VAL A 202 -24.63 -6.55 -20.34
N GLY A 203 -25.08 -7.50 -21.16
CA GLY A 203 -25.98 -7.19 -22.27
C GLY A 203 -27.33 -6.66 -21.76
N THR A 204 -27.81 -5.53 -22.26
CA THR A 204 -29.06 -4.88 -21.81
C THR A 204 -30.30 -5.75 -22.07
N PHE A 205 -30.22 -6.67 -23.03
CA PHE A 205 -31.27 -7.64 -23.35
C PHE A 205 -31.37 -8.80 -22.34
N LYS A 206 -30.37 -9.01 -21.47
CA LYS A 206 -30.31 -10.15 -20.55
C LYS A 206 -31.09 -9.88 -19.26
N ASP A 207 -31.55 -10.95 -18.62
CA ASP A 207 -32.30 -10.83 -17.36
C ASP A 207 -31.47 -10.25 -16.21
N VAL A 208 -30.14 -10.41 -16.21
CA VAL A 208 -29.26 -9.78 -15.22
C VAL A 208 -29.36 -8.26 -15.25
N TYR A 209 -29.49 -7.65 -16.44
CA TYR A 209 -29.68 -6.21 -16.58
C TYR A 209 -31.01 -5.79 -15.95
N LYS A 210 -32.10 -6.48 -16.29
CA LYS A 210 -33.43 -6.24 -15.70
C LYS A 210 -33.44 -6.40 -14.17
N GLN A 211 -32.69 -7.39 -13.65
CA GLN A 211 -32.56 -7.63 -12.22
C GLN A 211 -31.83 -6.48 -11.52
N LEU A 212 -30.71 -6.00 -12.07
CA LEU A 212 -29.95 -4.88 -11.51
C LEU A 212 -30.74 -3.56 -11.57
N GLN A 213 -31.52 -3.35 -12.63
CA GLN A 213 -32.43 -2.20 -12.72
C GLN A 213 -33.55 -2.25 -11.66
N ALA A 214 -34.09 -3.44 -11.37
CA ALA A 214 -35.14 -3.61 -10.37
C ALA A 214 -34.61 -3.59 -8.92
N ASN A 215 -33.43 -4.16 -8.68
CA ASN A 215 -32.73 -4.10 -7.40
C ASN A 215 -31.23 -3.91 -7.67
N PRO A 216 -30.68 -2.71 -7.40
CA PRO A 216 -29.27 -2.44 -7.71
C PRO A 216 -28.32 -3.17 -6.76
N LYS A 217 -28.77 -3.67 -5.61
CA LYS A 217 -27.91 -4.37 -4.67
C LYS A 217 -27.40 -5.68 -5.27
N CYS A 218 -26.08 -5.81 -5.34
CA CYS A 218 -25.40 -6.98 -5.88
C CYS A 218 -24.11 -7.26 -5.09
N GLU A 219 -23.52 -8.43 -5.33
CA GLU A 219 -22.23 -8.82 -4.75
C GLU A 219 -21.37 -9.50 -5.81
N ILE A 220 -20.06 -9.23 -5.78
CA ILE A 220 -19.06 -9.89 -6.59
C ILE A 220 -18.22 -10.80 -5.72
N LEU A 221 -18.06 -12.05 -6.13
CA LEU A 221 -17.14 -13.02 -5.55
C LEU A 221 -16.09 -13.41 -6.59
N ALA A 222 -14.82 -13.28 -6.26
CA ALA A 222 -13.72 -13.79 -7.09
C ALA A 222 -12.71 -14.53 -6.21
N SER A 223 -12.04 -15.54 -6.78
CA SER A 223 -11.12 -16.39 -6.02
C SER A 223 -9.81 -16.61 -6.78
N VAL A 224 -8.70 -16.62 -6.05
CA VAL A 224 -7.36 -16.97 -6.52
C VAL A 224 -6.85 -18.06 -5.60
N GLY A 225 -6.85 -19.31 -6.07
CA GLY A 225 -6.59 -20.46 -5.21
C GLY A 225 -7.64 -20.55 -4.10
N THR A 226 -7.20 -20.50 -2.85
CA THR A 226 -8.06 -20.53 -1.65
C THR A 226 -8.45 -19.14 -1.14
N ASP A 227 -7.81 -18.10 -1.64
CA ASP A 227 -8.08 -16.72 -1.23
C ASP A 227 -9.21 -16.15 -2.09
N PHE A 228 -10.05 -15.30 -1.51
CA PHE A 228 -11.18 -14.72 -2.23
C PHE A 228 -11.50 -13.29 -1.80
N ILE A 229 -12.07 -12.53 -2.72
CA ILE A 229 -12.69 -11.24 -2.45
C ILE A 229 -14.21 -11.39 -2.46
N ARG A 230 -14.89 -10.78 -1.49
CA ARG A 230 -16.32 -10.47 -1.52
C ARG A 230 -16.49 -8.97 -1.60
N TRP A 231 -17.21 -8.50 -2.60
CA TRP A 231 -17.46 -7.09 -2.81
C TRP A 231 -18.94 -6.83 -3.03
N ASP A 232 -19.61 -6.33 -2.00
CA ASP A 232 -21.01 -5.92 -2.07
C ASP A 232 -21.14 -4.44 -2.46
N GLY A 233 -22.24 -4.09 -3.11
CA GLY A 233 -22.53 -2.71 -3.46
C GLY A 233 -23.83 -2.54 -4.23
N LYS A 234 -24.02 -1.36 -4.81
CA LYS A 234 -25.12 -1.06 -5.73
C LYS A 234 -24.59 -0.88 -7.14
N ALA A 235 -25.14 -1.63 -8.10
CA ALA A 235 -24.87 -1.41 -9.51
C ALA A 235 -25.46 -0.06 -9.95
N VAL A 236 -24.59 0.85 -10.39
CA VAL A 236 -24.95 2.15 -10.98
C VAL A 236 -24.53 2.12 -12.44
N PHE A 237 -25.50 2.22 -13.34
CA PHE A 237 -25.23 2.18 -14.78
C PHE A 237 -24.80 3.54 -15.32
N ASN A 238 -23.80 3.52 -16.20
CA ASN A 238 -23.20 4.72 -16.80
C ASN A 238 -22.99 4.51 -18.30
N ASP A 239 -23.28 5.57 -19.08
CA ASP A 239 -23.09 5.59 -20.52
C ASP A 239 -21.86 6.45 -20.89
N ASP A 240 -20.67 6.05 -20.40
CA ASP A 240 -19.42 6.70 -20.79
C ASP A 240 -18.98 6.19 -22.18
N PRO A 241 -18.88 7.07 -23.20
CA PRO A 241 -18.54 6.66 -24.56
C PRO A 241 -17.13 6.07 -24.69
N ARG A 242 -16.23 6.30 -23.74
CA ARG A 242 -14.88 5.74 -23.73
C ARG A 242 -14.88 4.22 -23.49
N LEU A 243 -15.88 3.69 -22.79
CA LEU A 243 -15.90 2.28 -22.39
C LEU A 243 -16.01 1.33 -23.58
N MET A 244 -16.84 1.66 -24.57
CA MET A 244 -16.94 0.84 -25.79
C MET A 244 -15.64 0.82 -26.58
N ALA A 245 -14.93 1.95 -26.67
CA ALA A 245 -13.62 2.00 -27.33
C ALA A 245 -12.58 1.11 -26.60
N VAL A 246 -12.63 1.06 -25.27
CA VAL A 246 -11.80 0.12 -24.50
C VAL A 246 -12.17 -1.33 -24.82
N VAL A 247 -13.46 -1.69 -24.82
CA VAL A 247 -13.93 -3.05 -25.16
C VAL A 247 -13.49 -3.45 -26.58
N GLU A 248 -13.62 -2.58 -27.55
CA GLU A 248 -13.16 -2.82 -28.92
C GLU A 248 -11.66 -3.13 -28.99
N ASN A 249 -10.85 -2.49 -28.14
CA ASN A 249 -9.42 -2.72 -28.05
C ASN A 249 -9.07 -4.04 -27.33
N ILE A 250 -9.67 -4.30 -26.16
CA ILE A 250 -9.31 -5.46 -25.32
C ILE A 250 -10.02 -6.75 -25.72
N MET A 251 -11.21 -6.66 -26.32
CA MET A 251 -12.06 -7.78 -26.71
C MET A 251 -12.75 -7.53 -28.07
N PRO A 252 -12.00 -7.39 -29.18
CA PRO A 252 -12.55 -7.01 -30.49
C PRO A 252 -13.62 -7.98 -31.01
N GLN A 253 -13.47 -9.28 -30.74
CA GLN A 253 -14.44 -10.30 -31.13
C GLN A 253 -15.79 -10.12 -30.42
N LEU A 254 -15.76 -9.73 -29.14
CA LEU A 254 -16.97 -9.45 -28.37
C LEU A 254 -17.69 -8.22 -28.94
N ALA A 255 -16.94 -7.15 -29.24
CA ALA A 255 -17.49 -5.93 -29.81
C ALA A 255 -18.12 -6.18 -31.20
N ALA A 256 -17.43 -6.93 -32.07
CA ALA A 256 -17.95 -7.30 -33.39
C ALA A 256 -19.26 -8.10 -33.28
N MET A 257 -19.30 -9.12 -32.42
CA MET A 257 -20.51 -9.92 -32.19
C MET A 257 -21.70 -9.07 -31.70
N TYR A 258 -21.47 -8.15 -30.76
CA TYR A 258 -22.53 -7.27 -30.27
C TYR A 258 -23.06 -6.35 -31.38
N LYS A 259 -22.17 -5.82 -32.22
CA LYS A 259 -22.55 -4.99 -33.36
C LYS A 259 -23.35 -5.75 -34.42
N GLU A 260 -22.90 -6.95 -34.79
CA GLU A 260 -23.59 -7.81 -35.77
C GLU A 260 -24.99 -8.20 -35.29
N MET A 261 -25.14 -8.47 -34.00
CA MET A 261 -26.42 -8.88 -33.40
C MET A 261 -27.33 -7.70 -33.03
N GLY A 262 -26.88 -6.45 -33.18
CA GLY A 262 -27.63 -5.27 -32.77
C GLY A 262 -27.84 -5.18 -31.25
N TRP A 263 -26.91 -5.72 -30.47
CA TRP A 263 -26.98 -5.74 -29.01
C TRP A 263 -26.20 -4.59 -28.37
N THR A 264 -26.63 -4.20 -27.17
CA THR A 264 -26.00 -3.13 -26.39
C THR A 264 -25.44 -3.69 -25.07
N LEU A 265 -24.24 -3.25 -24.71
CA LEU A 265 -23.67 -3.45 -23.38
C LEU A 265 -24.13 -2.32 -22.45
N GLY A 266 -24.67 -2.68 -21.30
CA GLY A 266 -24.85 -1.76 -20.19
C GLY A 266 -23.65 -1.87 -19.25
N PHE A 267 -22.96 -0.76 -19.06
CA PHE A 267 -21.81 -0.67 -18.15
C PHE A 267 -22.26 -0.16 -16.80
N PHE A 268 -21.72 -0.73 -15.72
CA PHE A 268 -22.04 -0.30 -14.38
C PHE A 268 -20.83 -0.40 -13.45
N THR A 269 -20.80 0.49 -12.45
CA THR A 269 -19.87 0.42 -11.32
C THR A 269 -20.59 -0.12 -10.09
N LEU A 270 -19.84 -0.62 -9.10
CA LEU A 270 -20.36 -0.90 -7.77
C LEU A 270 -20.14 0.33 -6.89
N GLU A 271 -21.22 0.98 -6.47
CA GLU A 271 -21.18 2.16 -5.60
C GLU A 271 -21.76 1.86 -4.22
N GLY A 272 -21.06 2.32 -3.18
CA GLY A 272 -21.33 1.95 -1.80
C GLY A 272 -21.10 0.46 -1.53
N GLY A 273 -21.35 0.05 -0.28
CA GLY A 273 -21.10 -1.34 0.16
C GLY A 273 -19.70 -1.53 0.74
N SER A 274 -19.21 -2.76 0.75
CA SER A 274 -17.90 -3.12 1.28
C SER A 274 -17.14 -4.13 0.44
N ALA A 275 -15.82 -4.06 0.50
CA ALA A 275 -14.92 -5.06 -0.10
C ALA A 275 -14.05 -5.72 0.98
N GLU A 276 -14.10 -7.04 1.03
CA GLU A 276 -13.38 -7.88 2.01
C GLU A 276 -12.60 -8.97 1.28
N PHE A 277 -11.29 -9.01 1.49
CA PHE A 277 -10.43 -10.12 1.13
C PHE A 277 -10.36 -11.11 2.29
N VAL A 278 -10.45 -12.39 1.97
CA VAL A 278 -10.39 -13.48 2.95
C VAL A 278 -9.35 -14.49 2.50
N SER A 279 -8.42 -14.81 3.39
CA SER A 279 -7.39 -15.82 3.16
C SER A 279 -7.83 -17.21 3.61
N VAL A 280 -7.05 -18.23 3.24
CA VAL A 280 -7.23 -19.61 3.73
C VAL A 280 -7.16 -19.74 5.27
N SER A 281 -6.44 -18.86 5.95
CA SER A 281 -6.36 -18.79 7.42
C SER A 281 -7.54 -18.04 8.06
N ASN A 282 -8.53 -17.63 7.25
CA ASN A 282 -9.67 -16.81 7.64
C ASN A 282 -9.26 -15.42 8.19
N GLU A 283 -8.08 -14.94 7.78
CA GLU A 283 -7.70 -13.55 7.96
C GLU A 283 -8.47 -12.68 6.98
N LYS A 284 -8.91 -11.51 7.46
CA LYS A 284 -9.81 -10.63 6.71
C LYS A 284 -9.20 -9.25 6.58
N ILE A 285 -9.14 -8.76 5.34
CA ILE A 285 -8.71 -7.41 5.02
C ILE A 285 -9.91 -6.69 4.40
N LYS A 286 -10.44 -5.71 5.13
CA LYS A 286 -11.54 -4.86 4.66
C LYS A 286 -10.96 -3.59 4.03
N ILE A 287 -11.36 -3.28 2.80
CA ILE A 287 -10.84 -2.13 2.05
C ILE A 287 -11.66 -0.86 2.33
N PHE A 288 -13.00 -0.97 2.31
CA PHE A 288 -13.97 0.09 2.67
C PHE A 288 -15.22 -0.55 3.29
#